data_AF-A0A1M4YDT2-F1
#
_entry.id   AF-A0A1M4YDT2-F1
#
_cell.length_a   1.000
_cell.length_b   1.000
_cell.length_c   1.000
_cell.angle_alpha   90.00
_cell.angle_beta   90.00
_cell.angle_gamma   90.00
#
_symmetry.space_group_name_H-M   'P 1'
#
loop_
_entity.id
_entity.type
_entity.pdbx_description
1 polymer ?
#
loop_
_entity_poly.entity_id
_entity_poly.type
_entity_poly.pdbx_seq_one_letter_code
_entity_poly.pdbx_strand_id
1 'polypeptide(L)'
;MKKKYYWYYLFFPLLILGCNHRPDNKFIGICRISDDTLKLEYAGSYDVIKEVDIKSYNDTLEIKVVSVGNPPKQPKDFYIPLKPSIRKIIIRDSTILDVDSIPKCSKKYSGEEALKYLRKLNQ
;
A
#
# COMPACT_ATOMS: atom_id res chain seq x y z
N MET A 1 32.62 21.07 57.31
CA MET A 1 32.06 19.81 56.77
C MET A 1 31.30 20.11 55.48
N LYS A 2 31.80 19.73 54.31
CA LYS A 2 31.15 19.96 53.00
C LYS A 2 30.53 18.65 52.50
N LYS A 3 29.19 18.56 52.46
CA LYS A 3 28.48 17.44 51.83
C LYS A 3 28.41 17.70 50.33
N LYS A 4 29.04 16.83 49.53
CA LYS A 4 28.89 16.80 48.06
C LYS A 4 27.68 15.92 47.75
N TYR A 5 26.67 16.48 47.09
CA TYR A 5 25.53 15.73 46.56
C TYR A 5 25.81 15.42 45.08
N TYR A 6 25.96 14.14 44.76
CA TYR A 6 26.03 13.67 43.37
C TYR A 6 24.61 13.52 42.84
N TRP A 7 24.22 14.39 41.93
CA TRP A 7 23.01 14.23 41.12
C TRP A 7 23.31 13.23 40.00
N TYR A 8 22.80 12.00 40.13
CA TYR A 8 22.73 11.06 39.01
C TYR A 8 21.55 11.45 38.12
N TYR A 9 21.83 12.06 36.97
CA TYR A 9 20.85 12.17 35.89
C TYR A 9 20.63 10.76 35.31
N LEU A 10 19.48 10.18 35.64
CA LEU A 10 18.92 9.00 34.99
C LEU A 10 18.52 9.39 33.55
N PHE A 11 19.45 9.26 32.61
CA PHE A 11 19.13 9.25 31.18
C PHE A 11 18.46 7.89 30.90
N PHE A 12 17.13 7.86 30.94
CA PHE A 12 16.35 6.81 30.29
C PHE A 12 16.30 7.14 28.80
N PRO A 13 17.04 6.47 27.91
CA PRO A 13 16.70 6.54 26.51
C PRO A 13 15.33 5.87 26.36
N LEU A 14 14.29 6.69 26.16
CA LEU A 14 13.04 6.22 25.56
C LEU A 14 13.41 5.67 24.18
N LEU A 15 13.66 4.35 24.14
CA LEU A 15 13.58 3.57 22.92
C LEU A 15 12.12 3.66 22.46
N ILE A 16 11.84 4.66 21.63
CA ILE A 16 10.67 4.65 20.76
C ILE A 16 10.94 3.53 19.76
N LEU A 17 10.65 2.30 20.19
CA LEU A 17 10.44 1.17 19.30
C LEU A 17 9.20 1.51 18.48
N GLY A 18 9.40 2.33 17.44
CA GLY A 18 8.46 2.44 16.35
C GLY A 18 8.29 1.04 15.80
N CYS A 19 7.20 0.38 16.19
CA CYS A 19 6.83 -0.92 15.69
C CYS A 19 6.48 -0.72 14.20
N ASN A 20 7.50 -0.79 13.35
CA ASN A 20 7.31 -0.76 11.91
C ASN A 20 6.66 -2.09 11.54
N HIS A 21 5.33 -2.05 11.42
CA HIS A 21 4.55 -3.17 10.92
C HIS A 21 5.07 -3.48 9.52
N ARG A 22 5.76 -4.62 9.39
CA ARG A 22 6.23 -5.06 8.08
C ARG A 22 5.00 -5.47 7.27
N PRO A 23 4.88 -5.01 6.02
CA PRO A 23 3.75 -5.39 5.18
C PRO A 23 3.72 -6.90 4.99
N ASP A 24 2.55 -7.51 5.19
CA ASP A 24 2.34 -8.87 4.71
C ASP A 24 2.02 -8.79 3.22
N ASN A 25 3.03 -9.16 2.43
CA ASN A 25 2.99 -9.12 0.98
C ASN A 25 1.81 -9.91 0.38
N LYS A 26 1.18 -10.83 1.12
CA LYS A 26 0.02 -11.61 0.66
C LYS A 26 -1.23 -10.77 0.42
N PHE A 27 -1.33 -9.58 1.02
CA PHE A 27 -2.51 -8.72 0.92
C PHE A 27 -2.37 -7.59 -0.12
N ILE A 28 -1.29 -7.55 -0.90
CA ILE A 28 -1.10 -6.50 -1.91
C ILE A 28 -1.84 -6.89 -3.19
N GLY A 29 -2.87 -6.14 -3.58
CA GLY A 29 -3.59 -6.27 -4.84
C GLY A 29 -3.17 -5.18 -5.83
N ILE A 30 -3.29 -5.50 -7.13
CA ILE A 30 -3.12 -4.54 -8.22
C ILE A 30 -4.32 -4.62 -9.16
N CYS A 31 -4.75 -3.48 -9.69
CA CYS A 31 -5.78 -3.43 -10.73
C CYS A 31 -5.55 -2.24 -11.68
N ARG A 32 -6.11 -2.31 -12.89
CA ARG A 32 -6.05 -1.23 -13.89
C ARG A 32 -7.20 -0.26 -13.73
N ILE A 33 -6.90 1.03 -13.67
CA ILE A 33 -7.92 2.10 -13.72
C ILE A 33 -8.17 2.50 -15.17
N SER A 34 -7.07 2.67 -15.90
CA SER A 34 -7.00 2.96 -17.33
C SER A 34 -5.84 2.17 -17.92
N ASP A 35 -5.64 2.30 -19.23
CA ASP A 35 -4.57 1.57 -19.93
C ASP A 35 -3.17 2.03 -19.47
N ASP A 36 -3.05 3.28 -19.00
CA ASP A 36 -1.78 3.89 -18.59
C ASP A 36 -1.64 4.06 -17.06
N THR A 37 -2.57 3.53 -16.27
CA THR A 37 -2.56 3.76 -14.80
C THR A 37 -3.04 2.55 -14.02
N LEU A 38 -2.18 2.13 -13.10
CA LEU A 38 -2.44 1.05 -12.15
C LEU A 38 -2.80 1.61 -10.79
N LYS A 39 -3.66 0.90 -10.08
CA LYS A 39 -3.96 1.11 -8.68
C LYS A 39 -3.35 0.01 -7.85
N LEU A 40 -2.68 0.38 -6.77
CA LEU A 40 -2.24 -0.55 -5.73
C LEU A 40 -3.22 -0.48 -4.56
N GLU A 41 -3.68 -1.64 -4.09
CA GLU A 41 -4.58 -1.75 -2.94
C GLU A 41 -4.01 -2.73 -1.92
N TYR A 42 -4.26 -2.48 -0.64
CA TYR A 42 -3.97 -3.45 0.43
C TYR A 42 -5.29 -4.05 0.90
N ALA A 43 -5.39 -5.38 0.83
CA ALA A 43 -6.57 -6.16 1.19
C ALA A 43 -6.67 -6.43 2.71
N GLY A 44 -5.76 -5.88 3.52
CA GLY A 44 -5.84 -5.95 4.98
C GLY A 44 -6.96 -5.06 5.52
N SER A 45 -7.74 -5.58 6.47
CA SER A 45 -8.95 -4.92 6.99
C SER A 45 -8.69 -3.62 7.77
N TYR A 46 -7.46 -3.43 8.27
CA TYR A 46 -7.11 -2.33 9.17
C TYR A 46 -5.83 -1.60 8.77
N ASP A 47 -5.30 -1.89 7.59
CA ASP A 47 -4.02 -1.35 7.13
C ASP A 47 -4.18 -0.72 5.74
N VAL A 48 -3.44 0.35 5.53
CA VAL A 48 -3.25 0.98 4.23
C VAL A 48 -1.79 0.99 3.88
N ILE A 49 -1.52 1.02 2.57
CA ILE A 49 -0.19 1.29 2.05
C ILE A 49 0.21 2.69 2.48
N LYS A 50 1.43 2.85 3.00
CA LYS A 50 2.01 4.15 3.36
C LYS A 50 3.11 4.56 2.42
N GLU A 51 3.91 3.59 1.98
CA GLU A 51 5.08 3.83 1.16
C GLU A 51 5.30 2.69 0.17
N VAL A 52 5.67 3.06 -1.05
CA VAL A 52 5.95 2.15 -2.16
C VAL A 52 7.24 2.62 -2.82
N ASP A 53 8.16 1.69 -3.04
CA ASP A 53 9.33 1.86 -3.90
C ASP A 53 8.98 1.29 -5.28
N ILE A 54 9.27 2.06 -6.33
CA ILE A 54 8.91 1.73 -7.71
C ILE A 54 10.17 1.83 -8.55
N LYS A 55 10.53 0.72 -9.18
CA LYS A 55 11.68 0.64 -10.09
C LYS A 55 11.21 0.19 -11.45
N SER A 56 11.76 0.80 -12.49
CA SER A 56 11.47 0.43 -13.87
C SER A 56 12.78 0.10 -14.55
N TYR A 57 12.83 -1.06 -15.21
CA TYR A 57 13.96 -1.49 -16.00
C TYR A 57 13.44 -2.24 -17.23
N ASN A 58 13.87 -1.80 -18.41
CA ASN A 58 13.44 -2.34 -19.70
C ASN A 58 11.91 -2.38 -19.85
N ASP A 59 11.35 -3.58 -19.99
CA ASP A 59 9.92 -3.88 -20.13
C ASP A 59 9.25 -4.26 -18.80
N THR A 60 9.96 -4.11 -17.68
CA THR A 60 9.53 -4.58 -16.36
C THR A 60 9.38 -3.42 -15.37
N LEU A 61 8.26 -3.42 -14.65
CA LEU A 61 7.97 -2.52 -13.54
C LEU A 61 7.95 -3.30 -12.24
N GLU A 62 8.88 -3.03 -11.34
CA GLU A 62 8.95 -3.61 -10.01
C GLU A 62 8.31 -2.68 -8.99
N ILE A 63 7.36 -3.22 -8.22
CA ILE A 63 6.60 -2.48 -7.21
C ILE A 63 6.82 -3.18 -5.87
N LYS A 64 7.45 -2.46 -4.93
CA LYS A 64 7.72 -2.96 -3.58
C LYS A 64 7.01 -2.09 -2.56
N VAL A 65 6.09 -2.68 -1.79
CA VAL A 65 5.47 -2.00 -0.65
C VAL A 65 6.49 -1.98 0.49
N VAL A 66 6.92 -0.78 0.88
CA VAL A 66 7.95 -0.58 1.91
C VAL A 66 7.32 -0.55 3.29
N SER A 67 6.16 0.10 3.42
CA SER A 67 5.45 0.20 4.69
C SER A 67 3.94 0.22 4.53
N VAL A 68 3.28 -0.38 5.53
CA VAL A 68 1.84 -0.31 5.76
C VAL A 68 1.58 0.24 7.15
N GLY A 69 0.36 0.69 7.40
CA GLY A 69 -0.11 0.89 8.76
C GLY A 69 -1.53 1.43 8.78
N ASN A 70 -1.95 1.90 9.95
CA ASN A 70 -3.34 2.30 10.17
C ASN A 70 -3.84 3.31 9.12
N PRO A 71 -5.09 3.15 8.62
CA PRO A 71 -5.72 4.09 7.72
C PRO A 71 -5.75 5.48 8.37
N PRO A 72 -5.19 6.50 7.72
CA PRO A 72 -5.47 7.88 8.12
C PRO A 72 -6.96 8.17 7.88
N LYS A 73 -7.45 9.28 8.46
CA LYS A 73 -8.84 9.75 8.24
C LYS A 73 -9.22 9.84 6.75
N GLN A 74 -8.23 10.01 5.87
CA GLN A 74 -8.38 9.98 4.42
C GLN A 74 -7.31 9.07 3.82
N PRO A 75 -7.63 7.78 3.54
CA PRO A 75 -6.67 6.86 2.96
C PRO A 75 -6.21 7.36 1.58
N LYS A 76 -4.89 7.36 1.37
CA LYS A 76 -4.30 7.74 0.08
C LYS A 76 -4.28 6.52 -0.83
N ASP A 77 -4.92 6.63 -1.98
CA ASP A 77 -4.77 5.65 -3.04
C ASP A 77 -3.40 5.78 -3.71
N PHE A 78 -2.77 4.65 -4.04
CA PHE A 78 -1.51 4.61 -4.76
C PHE A 78 -1.77 4.36 -6.24
N TYR A 79 -1.53 5.39 -7.04
CA TYR A 79 -1.63 5.34 -8.49
C TYR A 79 -0.24 5.30 -9.08
N ILE A 80 -0.01 4.32 -9.95
CA ILE A 80 1.29 4.07 -10.58
C ILE A 80 1.12 4.26 -12.09
N PRO A 81 1.79 5.26 -12.69
CA PRO A 81 1.75 5.45 -14.12
C PRO A 81 2.44 4.28 -14.82
N LEU A 82 1.79 3.73 -15.84
CA LEU A 82 2.31 2.63 -16.63
C LEU A 82 2.82 3.17 -17.96
N LYS A 83 4.11 2.98 -18.24
CA LYS A 83 4.68 3.35 -19.53
C LYS A 83 4.27 2.31 -20.58
N PRO A 84 4.01 2.70 -21.84
CA PRO A 84 3.62 1.77 -22.91
C PRO A 84 4.66 0.66 -23.19
N SER A 85 5.92 0.88 -22.80
CA SER A 85 7.01 -0.09 -22.97
C SER A 85 6.97 -1.23 -21.95
N ILE A 86 6.22 -1.09 -20.85
CA ILE A 86 6.16 -2.07 -19.78
C ILE A 86 5.20 -3.19 -20.18
N ARG A 87 5.70 -4.43 -20.13
CA ARG A 87 4.94 -5.66 -20.41
C ARG A 87 4.73 -6.49 -19.16
N LYS A 88 5.64 -6.39 -18.20
CA LYS A 88 5.66 -7.21 -16.99
C LYS A 88 5.66 -6.35 -15.74
N ILE A 89 4.97 -6.83 -14.72
CA ILE A 89 4.94 -6.20 -13.40
C ILE A 89 5.41 -7.23 -12.38
N ILE A 90 6.37 -6.85 -11.56
CA ILE A 90 6.83 -7.64 -10.43
C ILE A 90 6.25 -7.03 -9.16
N ILE A 91 5.48 -7.85 -8.45
CA ILE A 91 4.94 -7.53 -7.13
C ILE A 91 5.40 -8.63 -6.18
N ARG A 92 5.62 -8.33 -4.90
CA ARG A 92 5.91 -9.33 -3.85
C ARG A 92 7.26 -10.06 -4.04
N ASP A 93 8.31 -9.33 -4.38
CA ASP A 93 9.69 -9.82 -4.57
C ASP A 93 9.84 -11.02 -5.55
N SER A 94 8.78 -11.45 -6.25
CA SER A 94 8.79 -12.68 -7.08
C SER A 94 7.57 -12.92 -7.99
N THR A 95 6.41 -12.29 -7.75
CA THR A 95 5.23 -12.53 -8.59
C THR A 95 5.31 -11.68 -9.85
N ILE A 96 5.55 -12.34 -10.99
CA ILE A 96 5.55 -11.71 -12.31
C ILE A 96 4.13 -11.80 -12.87
N LEU A 97 3.55 -10.64 -13.20
CA LEU A 97 2.25 -10.50 -13.84
C LEU A 97 2.44 -9.85 -15.20
N ASP A 98 1.80 -10.39 -16.24
CA ASP A 98 1.72 -9.71 -17.52
C ASP A 98 0.72 -8.56 -17.42
N VAL A 99 1.07 -7.38 -17.92
CA VAL A 99 0.24 -6.17 -17.87
C VAL A 99 -1.17 -6.43 -18.40
N ASP A 100 -1.27 -7.16 -19.52
CA ASP A 100 -2.54 -7.45 -20.18
C ASP A 100 -3.46 -8.35 -19.34
N SER A 101 -2.88 -9.15 -18.43
CA SER A 101 -3.61 -10.04 -17.53
C SER A 101 -4.19 -9.33 -16.30
N ILE A 102 -3.79 -8.08 -16.03
CA ILE A 102 -4.21 -7.37 -14.82
C ILE A 102 -5.69 -6.97 -14.95
N PRO A 103 -6.56 -7.34 -14.00
CA PRO A 103 -7.98 -6.99 -14.08
C PRO A 103 -8.20 -5.48 -13.95
N LYS A 104 -9.30 -4.98 -14.52
CA LYS A 104 -9.76 -3.61 -14.23
C LYS A 104 -10.22 -3.50 -12.79
N CYS A 105 -10.00 -2.35 -12.16
CA CYS A 105 -10.45 -2.11 -10.79
C CYS A 105 -11.97 -2.21 -10.71
N SER A 106 -12.47 -3.01 -9.78
CA SER A 106 -13.90 -3.09 -9.50
C SER A 106 -14.40 -1.72 -9.05
N LYS A 107 -15.54 -1.26 -9.59
CA LYS A 107 -16.20 -0.06 -9.08
C LYS A 107 -16.57 -0.30 -7.61
N LYS A 108 -16.01 0.53 -6.73
CA LYS A 108 -16.46 0.58 -5.33
C LYS A 108 -17.74 1.40 -5.30
N TYR A 109 -18.85 0.75 -4.97
CA TYR A 109 -20.12 1.42 -4.78
C TYR A 109 -20.26 1.80 -3.31
N SER A 110 -20.55 3.07 -3.02
CA SER A 110 -20.89 3.51 -1.67
C SER A 110 -22.33 3.11 -1.33
N GLY A 111 -22.71 3.04 -0.04
CA GLY A 111 -23.94 2.39 0.45
C GLY A 111 -25.20 2.56 -0.43
N GLU A 112 -25.61 3.78 -0.75
CA GLU A 112 -26.79 4.00 -1.60
C GLU A 112 -26.58 3.62 -3.07
N GLU A 113 -25.38 3.82 -3.60
CA GLU A 113 -25.04 3.45 -4.97
C GLU A 113 -24.98 1.93 -5.13
N ALA A 114 -24.52 1.22 -4.10
CA ALA A 114 -24.47 -0.24 -4.06
C ALA A 114 -25.90 -0.80 -4.09
N LEU A 115 -26.80 -0.23 -3.29
CA LEU A 115 -28.21 -0.60 -3.29
C LEU A 115 -28.88 -0.32 -4.63
N LYS A 116 -28.60 0.82 -5.27
CA LYS A 116 -29.11 1.14 -6.62
C LYS A 116 -28.58 0.16 -7.67
N TYR A 117 -27.32 -0.23 -7.58
CA TYR A 117 -26.72 -1.19 -8.50
C TYR A 117 -27.32 -2.60 -8.34
N LEU A 118 -27.43 -3.10 -7.10
CA LEU A 118 -28.05 -4.39 -6.81
C LEU A 118 -29.50 -4.48 -7.28
N ARG A 119 -30.27 -3.39 -7.13
CA ARG A 119 -31.65 -3.33 -7.64
C ARG A 119 -31.72 -3.48 -9.16
N LYS A 120 -30.74 -2.96 -9.91
CA LYS A 120 -30.68 -3.09 -11.37
C LYS A 120 -30.28 -4.48 -11.86
N LEU A 121 -29.56 -5.26 -11.05
CA LEU A 121 -29.15 -6.62 -11.41
C LEU A 121 -30.26 -7.66 -11.21
N ASN A 122 -31.26 -7.36 -10.39
CA ASN A 122 -32.38 -8.25 -10.07
C ASN A 122 -33.66 -7.95 -10.89
N GLN A 123 -33.54 -7.21 -11.99
CA GLN A 123 -34.60 -6.95 -12.97
C GLN A 123 -34.24 -7.60 -14.30
#